data_AF-A0A1I8GD18-F1
#
_entry.id   AF-A0A1I8GD18-F1
#
_cell.length_a   1.000
_cell.length_b   1.000
_cell.length_c   1.000
_cell.angle_alpha   90.00
_cell.angle_beta   90.00
_cell.angle_gamma   90.00
#
_symmetry.space_group_name_H-M   'P 1'
#
loop_
_entity.id
_entity.type
_entity.pdbx_description
1 polymer ?
#
loop_
_entity_poly.entity_id
_entity_poly.type
_entity_poly.pdbx_seq_one_letter_code
_entity_poly.pdbx_strand_id
1 'polypeptide(L)'
;MDHHCPWVNNCVGFHNYKFFVQFLMYGSLYCFYVGCTTAKYFVKFWTVIGLGGYHLYLTLLNLTTLESFRAPMFEFGPDKRAYHAGLKNNFKQVFGNDRLMWLLPMFSSQGSGLVFPTRHEFGDDHDNLLAGPRGLDSDVEANK
;
A
#
# COMPACT_ATOMS: atom_id res chain seq x y z
N MET A 1 -23.45 -40.44 -36.48
CA MET A 1 -23.33 -39.01 -36.10
C MET A 1 -23.28 -38.98 -34.58
N ASP A 2 -22.36 -38.21 -33.99
CA ASP A 2 -22.29 -38.04 -32.54
C ASP A 2 -23.24 -36.92 -32.10
N HIS A 3 -22.93 -35.67 -32.45
CA HIS A 3 -23.82 -34.52 -32.24
C HIS A 3 -23.53 -33.38 -33.23
N HIS A 4 -24.43 -32.41 -33.35
CA HIS A 4 -24.15 -31.13 -34.00
C HIS A 4 -23.58 -30.16 -32.96
N CYS A 5 -22.37 -29.65 -33.18
CA CYS A 5 -21.70 -28.76 -32.24
C CYS A 5 -21.67 -27.32 -32.80
N PRO A 6 -22.45 -26.39 -32.19
CA PRO A 6 -22.50 -25.00 -32.66
C PRO A 6 -21.14 -24.30 -32.60
N TRP A 7 -20.29 -24.67 -31.64
CA TRP A 7 -18.98 -24.05 -31.40
C TRP A 7 -17.95 -24.30 -32.51
N VAL A 8 -18.08 -25.42 -33.22
CA VAL A 8 -17.26 -25.73 -34.40
C VAL A 8 -18.06 -25.55 -35.70
N ASN A 9 -19.31 -25.08 -35.59
CA ASN A 9 -20.26 -24.88 -36.67
C ASN A 9 -20.37 -26.10 -37.61
N ASN A 10 -20.31 -27.32 -37.06
CA ASN A 10 -20.31 -28.55 -37.84
C ASN A 10 -20.83 -29.75 -37.02
N CYS A 11 -21.26 -30.82 -37.71
CA CYS A 11 -21.57 -32.10 -37.09
C CYS A 11 -20.27 -32.84 -36.72
N VAL A 12 -20.22 -33.35 -35.49
CA VAL A 12 -19.18 -34.26 -35.01
C VAL A 12 -19.65 -35.70 -35.29
N GLY A 13 -18.78 -36.52 -35.83
CA GLY A 13 -19.05 -37.89 -36.21
C GLY A 13 -17.76 -38.65 -36.55
N PHE A 14 -17.89 -39.84 -37.12
CA PHE A 14 -16.77 -40.79 -37.28
C PHE A 14 -15.50 -40.18 -37.89
N HIS A 15 -15.63 -39.37 -38.94
CA HIS A 15 -14.49 -38.82 -39.68
C HIS A 15 -13.77 -37.64 -39.00
N ASN A 16 -14.41 -36.96 -38.04
CA ASN A 16 -13.83 -35.80 -37.36
C ASN A 16 -13.79 -35.90 -35.83
N TYR A 17 -14.31 -36.98 -35.24
CA TYR A 17 -14.32 -37.21 -33.80
C TYR A 17 -12.92 -37.14 -33.18
N LYS A 18 -11.91 -37.73 -33.85
CA LYS A 18 -10.52 -37.68 -33.41
C LYS A 18 -9.98 -36.23 -33.33
N PHE A 19 -10.33 -35.36 -34.29
CA PHE A 19 -9.91 -33.96 -34.27
C PHE A 19 -10.65 -33.17 -33.21
N PHE A 20 -11.94 -33.46 -33.01
CA PHE A 20 -12.74 -32.86 -31.95
C PHE A 20 -12.16 -33.14 -30.56
N VAL A 21 -11.79 -34.40 -30.26
CA VAL A 21 -11.16 -34.75 -28.97
C VAL A 21 -9.80 -34.06 -28.80
N GLN A 22 -8.97 -34.01 -29.85
CA GLN A 22 -7.70 -33.28 -29.79
C GLN A 22 -7.89 -31.78 -29.57
N PHE A 23 -8.89 -31.17 -30.21
CA PHE A 23 -9.24 -29.77 -30.00
C PHE A 23 -9.56 -29.49 -28.53
N LEU A 24 -10.37 -30.35 -27.88
CA LEU A 24 -10.70 -30.20 -26.46
C LEU A 24 -9.47 -30.38 -25.56
N MET A 25 -8.62 -31.37 -25.85
CA MET A 25 -7.39 -31.60 -25.07
C MET A 25 -6.42 -30.42 -25.19
N TYR A 26 -6.13 -29.96 -26.41
CA TYR A 26 -5.21 -28.84 -26.62
C TYR A 26 -5.79 -27.52 -26.10
N GLY A 27 -7.10 -27.29 -26.24
CA GLY A 27 -7.76 -26.12 -25.64
C GLY A 27 -7.61 -26.11 -24.12
N SER A 28 -7.82 -27.26 -23.47
CA SER A 28 -7.64 -27.40 -22.02
C SER A 28 -6.20 -27.15 -21.58
N LEU A 29 -5.23 -27.75 -22.28
CA LEU A 29 -3.80 -27.55 -22.01
C LEU A 29 -3.37 -26.10 -22.23
N TYR A 30 -3.89 -25.45 -23.27
CA TYR A 30 -3.62 -24.04 -23.55
C TYR A 30 -4.17 -23.13 -22.44
N CYS A 31 -5.43 -23.33 -22.03
CA CYS A 31 -6.02 -22.60 -20.91
C CYS A 31 -5.21 -22.78 -19.62
N PHE A 32 -4.79 -24.02 -19.32
CA PHE A 32 -3.94 -24.30 -18.16
C PHE A 32 -2.59 -23.58 -18.24
N TYR A 33 -1.91 -23.65 -19.39
CA TYR A 33 -0.64 -22.97 -19.61
C TYR A 33 -0.75 -21.45 -19.43
N VAL A 34 -1.77 -20.83 -20.06
CA VAL A 34 -2.03 -19.39 -19.91
C VAL A 34 -2.36 -19.05 -18.46
N GLY A 35 -3.20 -19.84 -17.78
CA GLY A 35 -3.53 -19.65 -16.38
C GLY A 35 -2.29 -19.69 -15.47
N CYS A 36 -1.43 -20.70 -15.64
CA CYS A 36 -0.21 -20.85 -14.83
C CYS A 36 0.83 -19.74 -15.09
N THR A 37 0.99 -19.33 -16.34
CA THR A 37 1.96 -18.28 -16.70
C THR A 37 1.50 -16.91 -16.22
N THR A 38 0.21 -16.61 -16.33
CA THR A 38 -0.38 -15.34 -15.88
C THR A 38 -0.49 -15.22 -14.36
N ALA A 39 -0.70 -16.33 -13.64
CA ALA A 39 -0.81 -16.34 -12.17
C ALA A 39 0.39 -15.68 -11.46
N LYS A 40 1.62 -15.86 -11.97
CA LYS A 40 2.83 -15.25 -11.40
C LYS A 40 2.77 -13.72 -11.44
N TYR A 41 2.29 -13.16 -12.55
CA TYR A 41 2.17 -11.71 -12.72
C TYR A 41 1.02 -11.15 -11.90
N PHE A 42 -0.08 -11.90 -11.78
CA PHE A 42 -1.20 -11.53 -10.91
C PHE A 42 -0.78 -11.39 -9.45
N VAL A 43 -0.05 -12.38 -8.91
CA VAL A 43 0.49 -12.31 -7.55
C VAL A 43 1.44 -11.12 -7.39
N LYS A 44 2.40 -10.96 -8.32
CA LYS A 44 3.36 -9.84 -8.27
C LYS A 44 2.68 -8.47 -8.30
N PHE A 45 1.61 -8.33 -9.09
CA PHE A 45 0.87 -7.08 -9.19
C PHE A 45 0.27 -6.70 -7.83
N TRP A 46 -0.41 -7.63 -7.17
CA TRP A 46 -0.97 -7.38 -5.83
C TRP A 46 0.06 -7.22 -4.74
N THR A 47 1.20 -7.91 -4.81
CA THR A 47 2.28 -7.66 -3.84
C THR A 47 2.85 -6.25 -3.97
N VAL A 48 3.03 -5.75 -5.19
CA VAL A 48 3.57 -4.39 -5.43
C VAL A 48 2.56 -3.33 -4.99
N ILE A 49 1.27 -3.52 -5.28
CA ILE A 49 0.21 -2.62 -4.82
C ILE A 49 0.14 -2.59 -3.29
N GLY A 50 0.21 -3.74 -2.62
CA GLY A 50 0.25 -3.80 -1.16
C GLY A 50 1.45 -3.08 -0.56
N LEU A 51 2.65 -3.31 -1.11
CA LEU A 51 3.87 -2.62 -0.67
C LEU A 51 3.80 -1.11 -0.91
N GLY A 52 3.33 -0.69 -2.09
CA GLY A 52 3.15 0.72 -2.43
C GLY A 52 2.13 1.41 -1.52
N GLY A 53 1.01 0.75 -1.22
CA GLY A 53 0.01 1.25 -0.27
C GLY A 53 0.56 1.39 1.14
N TYR A 54 1.36 0.42 1.59
CA TYR A 54 2.05 0.50 2.89
C TYR A 54 3.02 1.69 2.95
N HIS A 55 3.85 1.89 1.93
CA HIS A 55 4.77 3.03 1.89
C HIS A 55 4.07 4.38 1.70
N LEU A 56 2.92 4.42 1.03
CA LEU A 56 2.08 5.61 0.97
C LEU A 56 1.53 5.94 2.38
N TYR A 57 1.05 4.94 3.11
CA TYR A 57 0.62 5.10 4.50
C TYR A 57 1.75 5.64 5.39
N LEU A 58 2.95 5.06 5.30
CA LEU A 58 4.13 5.50 6.04
C LEU A 58 4.49 6.95 5.71
N THR A 59 4.57 7.30 4.43
CA THR A 59 4.84 8.66 3.94
C THR A 59 3.82 9.66 4.47
N LEU A 60 2.53 9.30 4.44
CA LEU A 60 1.45 10.16 4.90
C LEU A 60 1.50 10.40 6.41
N LEU A 61 1.98 9.44 7.20
CA LEU A 61 2.11 9.58 8.64
C LEU A 61 3.48 10.07 9.12
N ASN A 62 4.41 10.31 8.19
CA ASN A 62 5.81 10.62 8.48
C ASN A 62 6.46 9.58 9.39
N LEU A 63 6.28 8.31 9.02
CA LEU A 63 6.89 7.17 9.66
C LEU A 63 7.85 6.50 8.68
N THR A 64 9.02 6.10 9.16
CA THR A 64 9.86 5.15 8.44
C THR A 64 9.38 3.72 8.70
N THR A 65 9.85 2.78 7.88
CA THR A 65 9.59 1.35 8.12
C THR A 65 10.11 0.91 9.48
N LEU A 66 11.26 1.39 9.94
CA LEU A 66 11.79 1.03 11.27
C LEU A 66 10.92 1.58 12.40
N GLU A 67 10.48 2.83 12.30
CA GLU A 67 9.63 3.47 13.31
C GLU A 67 8.24 2.84 13.41
N SER A 68 7.76 2.24 12.30
CA SER A 68 6.51 1.48 12.31
C SER A 68 6.57 0.26 13.25
N PHE A 69 7.72 -0.42 13.31
CA PHE A 69 7.96 -1.59 14.16
C PHE A 69 8.38 -1.19 15.58
N ARG A 70 9.22 -0.15 15.71
CA ARG A 70 9.75 0.30 17.00
C ARG A 70 9.64 1.80 17.10
N ALA A 71 8.80 2.29 18.02
CA ALA A 71 8.61 3.72 18.22
C ALA A 71 9.95 4.41 18.55
N PRO A 72 10.22 5.59 17.96
CA PRO A 72 11.38 6.39 18.35
C PRO A 72 11.26 6.81 19.82
N MET A 73 12.38 6.82 20.52
CA MET A 73 12.46 7.19 21.93
C MET A 73 12.82 8.67 22.05
N PHE A 74 11.96 9.44 22.71
CA PHE A 74 12.20 10.82 23.09
C PHE A 74 12.39 10.92 24.60
N GLU A 75 12.71 12.14 25.07
CA GLU A 75 12.87 12.43 26.50
C GLU A 75 11.63 12.05 27.32
N PHE A 76 10.43 12.23 26.76
CA PHE A 76 9.15 11.90 27.38
C PHE A 76 8.70 10.44 27.15
N GLY A 77 9.54 9.62 26.53
CA GLY A 77 9.25 8.21 26.22
C GLY A 77 8.99 7.94 24.73
N PRO A 78 8.49 6.73 24.40
CA PRO A 78 8.24 6.33 23.02
C PRO A 78 7.03 7.04 22.41
N ASP A 79 7.17 7.66 21.23
CA ASP A 79 6.07 8.27 20.50
C ASP A 79 6.08 7.93 19.00
N LYS A 80 5.07 7.17 18.54
CA LYS A 80 4.90 6.83 17.11
C LYS A 80 4.45 7.99 16.24
N ARG A 81 4.03 9.12 16.82
CA ARG A 81 3.55 10.29 16.08
C ARG A 81 4.49 11.48 16.23
N ALA A 82 5.69 11.25 16.72
CA ALA A 82 6.64 12.30 17.02
C ALA A 82 6.97 13.20 15.83
N TYR A 83 6.97 12.67 14.60
CA TYR A 83 7.24 13.45 13.38
C TYR A 83 5.97 13.80 12.58
N HIS A 84 4.78 13.52 13.11
CA HIS A 84 3.54 13.75 12.37
C HIS A 84 3.17 15.25 12.38
N ALA A 85 3.33 15.92 11.24
CA ALA A 85 3.00 17.34 11.04
C ALA A 85 1.74 17.57 10.16
N GLY A 86 0.92 16.52 9.98
CA GLY A 86 -0.28 16.50 9.14
C GLY A 86 -0.03 15.94 7.72
N LEU A 87 -1.00 15.20 7.18
CA LEU A 87 -0.87 14.40 5.94
C LEU A 87 -0.23 15.16 4.76
N LYS A 88 -0.69 16.39 4.50
CA LYS A 88 -0.19 17.23 3.40
C LYS A 88 1.25 17.68 3.63
N ASN A 89 1.58 18.06 4.86
CA ASN A 89 2.92 18.52 5.21
C ASN A 89 3.90 17.35 5.18
N ASN A 90 3.50 16.19 5.69
CA ASN A 90 4.27 14.95 5.65
C ASN A 90 4.58 14.54 4.19
N PHE A 91 3.56 14.54 3.32
CA PHE A 91 3.77 14.26 1.90
C PHE A 91 4.75 15.23 1.24
N LYS A 92 4.61 16.53 1.54
CA LYS A 92 5.50 17.58 1.05
C LYS A 92 6.92 17.47 1.58
N GLN A 93 7.16 16.92 2.77
CA GLN A 93 8.52 16.68 3.26
C GLN A 93 9.28 15.72 2.34
N VAL A 94 8.58 14.73 1.77
CA VAL A 94 9.17 13.76 0.85
C VAL A 94 9.22 14.27 -0.60
N PHE A 95 8.10 14.79 -1.13
CA PHE A 95 7.96 15.15 -2.55
C PHE A 95 8.18 16.63 -2.88
N GLY A 96 8.39 17.48 -1.86
CA GLY A 96 8.58 18.91 -2.06
C GLY A 96 7.28 19.68 -2.34
N ASN A 97 7.44 20.99 -2.55
CA ASN A 97 6.32 21.91 -2.78
C ASN A 97 5.90 22.01 -4.26
N ASP A 98 6.83 21.75 -5.18
CA ASP A 98 6.56 21.78 -6.62
C ASP A 98 5.85 20.50 -7.06
N ARG A 99 4.62 20.64 -7.57
CA ARG A 99 3.80 19.50 -8.02
C ARG A 99 4.36 18.82 -9.26
N LEU A 100 5.12 19.53 -10.09
CA LEU A 100 5.75 18.93 -11.26
C LEU A 100 6.80 17.89 -10.83
N MET A 101 7.51 18.18 -9.74
CA MET A 101 8.55 17.31 -9.20
C MET A 101 7.99 16.05 -8.54
N TRP A 102 6.68 15.98 -8.26
CA TRP A 102 6.07 14.78 -7.67
C TRP A 102 6.09 13.56 -8.59
N LEU A 103 6.08 13.79 -9.91
CA LEU A 103 6.09 12.74 -10.93
C LEU A 103 7.49 12.48 -11.50
N LEU A 104 8.45 13.38 -11.24
CA LEU A 104 9.78 13.31 -11.81
C LEU A 104 10.73 12.62 -10.83
N PRO A 105 11.63 11.74 -11.30
CA PRO A 105 12.62 11.08 -10.46
C PRO A 105 13.81 12.03 -10.17
N MET A 106 13.50 13.20 -9.61
CA MET A 106 14.47 14.25 -9.25
C MET A 106 14.35 14.57 -7.78
N PHE A 107 15.49 14.85 -7.13
CA PHE A 107 15.50 15.21 -5.71
C PHE A 107 14.68 16.49 -5.48
N SER A 108 13.70 16.41 -4.59
CA SER A 108 12.79 17.51 -4.24
C SER A 108 12.36 17.51 -2.77
N SER A 109 12.93 16.60 -1.96
CA SER A 109 12.63 16.47 -0.53
C SER A 109 13.07 17.69 0.27
N GLN A 110 12.39 17.96 1.37
CA GLN A 110 12.66 19.10 2.25
C GLN A 110 13.57 18.72 3.42
N GLY A 111 14.27 19.71 3.98
CA GLY A 111 15.14 19.52 5.13
C GLY A 111 16.54 18.99 4.77
N SER A 112 17.39 18.90 5.79
CA SER A 112 18.79 18.44 5.65
C SER A 112 18.94 16.92 5.82
N GLY A 113 17.89 16.23 6.25
CA GLY A 113 17.96 14.82 6.66
C GLY A 113 18.66 14.57 8.01
N LEU A 114 19.15 15.62 8.67
CA LEU A 114 19.80 15.54 9.99
C LEU A 114 18.85 15.91 11.13
N VAL A 115 17.91 16.82 10.85
CA VAL A 115 16.93 17.31 11.81
C VAL A 115 15.57 17.30 11.12
N PHE A 116 14.58 16.75 11.82
CA PHE A 116 13.20 16.63 11.35
C PHE A 116 12.28 17.35 12.32
N PRO A 117 11.26 18.07 11.83
CA PRO A 117 10.38 18.81 12.71
C PRO A 117 9.50 17.83 13.50
N THR A 118 9.34 18.10 14.79
CA THR A 118 8.55 17.22 15.67
C THR A 118 7.15 17.78 15.89
N ARG A 119 6.19 16.91 16.20
CA ARG A 119 4.81 17.30 16.51
C ARG A 119 4.77 18.28 17.68
N HIS A 120 5.64 18.14 18.67
CA HIS A 120 5.69 19.04 19.82
C HIS A 120 6.04 20.48 19.43
N GLU A 121 6.79 20.69 18.35
CA GLU A 121 7.06 22.04 17.79
C GLU A 121 5.83 22.64 17.06
N PHE A 122 4.90 21.80 16.59
CA PHE A 122 3.63 22.23 15.96
C PHE A 122 2.43 22.19 16.90
N GLY A 123 2.57 21.57 18.07
CA GLY A 123 1.49 21.27 19.03
C GLY A 123 1.03 22.47 19.83
N ASP A 124 1.80 23.55 19.88
CA ASP A 124 1.42 24.75 20.64
C ASP A 124 0.25 25.53 20.02
N ASP A 125 -0.04 25.36 18.72
CA ASP A 125 -1.14 26.08 18.07
C ASP A 125 -2.42 25.24 17.87
N HIS A 126 -2.30 23.93 17.63
CA HIS A 126 -3.45 23.11 17.22
C HIS A 126 -4.08 22.28 18.35
N ASP A 127 -3.31 21.97 19.41
CA ASP A 127 -3.84 21.25 20.59
C ASP A 127 -4.68 22.19 21.48
N ASN A 128 -4.58 23.52 21.35
CA ASN A 128 -5.40 24.50 22.07
C ASN A 128 -6.86 24.59 21.57
N LEU A 129 -7.19 24.05 20.40
CA LEU A 129 -8.55 24.07 19.83
C LEU A 129 -9.33 22.77 20.08
N LEU A 130 -8.66 21.68 20.43
CA LEU A 130 -9.28 20.37 20.72
C LEU A 130 -9.00 19.86 22.14
N ALA A 131 -8.19 20.57 22.94
CA ALA A 131 -8.09 20.33 24.36
C ALA A 131 -9.39 20.77 25.05
N GLY A 132 -10.32 19.82 25.19
CA GLY A 132 -11.20 19.81 26.36
C GLY A 132 -10.35 19.89 27.64
N PRO A 133 -10.91 20.39 28.75
CA PRO A 133 -10.13 20.79 29.92
C PRO A 133 -9.22 19.66 30.40
N ARG A 134 -7.91 19.92 30.37
CA ARG A 134 -6.89 19.09 31.01
C ARG A 134 -7.07 19.19 32.52
N GLY A 135 -7.49 18.11 33.14
CA GLY A 135 -7.45 17.97 34.60
C GLY A 135 -8.44 16.92 35.05
N LEU A 136 -7.96 15.69 35.25
CA LEU A 136 -8.45 14.64 36.16
C LEU A 136 -7.92 13.29 35.67
N ASP A 137 -6.64 13.02 35.92
CA ASP A 137 -6.14 11.62 35.98
C ASP A 137 -4.78 11.48 36.69
N SER A 138 -4.16 12.58 37.16
CA SER A 138 -2.88 12.52 37.90
C SER A 138 -3.01 12.43 39.43
N ASP A 139 -4.22 12.47 40.01
CA ASP A 139 -4.37 12.63 41.48
C ASP A 139 -4.87 11.37 42.21
N VAL A 140 -5.04 10.22 41.53
CA VAL A 140 -5.56 8.99 42.19
C VAL A 140 -4.46 7.99 42.59
N GLU A 141 -3.27 8.03 42.00
CA GLU A 141 -2.22 7.03 42.28
C GLU A 141 -1.25 7.42 43.43
N ALA A 142 -1.44 8.57 44.08
CA ALA A 142 -0.54 9.06 45.14
C ALA A 142 -1.05 8.79 46.57
N ASN A 143 -2.13 8.03 46.75
CA ASN A 143 -2.61 7.68 48.10
C ASN A 143 -3.21 6.28 48.19
N LYS A 144 -2.36 5.26 47.97
CA LYS A 144 -2.61 3.89 48.40
C LYS A 144 -1.33 3.21 48.87
#